data_AF-W9RY82-F1
#
_entry.id   AF-W9RY82-F1
#
_cell.length_a   1.000
_cell.length_b   1.000
_cell.length_c   1.000
_cell.angle_alpha   90.00
_cell.angle_beta   90.00
_cell.angle_gamma   90.00
#
_symmetry.space_group_name_H-M   'P 1'
#
loop_
_entity.id
_entity.type
_entity.pdbx_description
1 polymer ?
#
loop_
_entity_poly.entity_id
_entity_poly.type
_entity_poly.pdbx_seq_one_letter_code
_entity_poly.pdbx_strand_id
1 'polypeptide(L)'
;MGQPSHISLPSFRHLQIQGRFSIVTTRHLEEATRKTIDQSIKEITHHFLQRPTMEPSKDRVVFFEPQNLRIYADGRIDRLSGEEIVPPSPHAEAGVRSKDVVVSPDTGLSARIFLPQIPEPTRKLALLVFFHGGAFCLQSPFSPRYHRHLKAIAADSNVVALSVHYRRAPEHLLPTAYDDAWEALCWAAAHCDGDGPEAWLNDHADFSRVFVAGVSAGGTIAHYTVRRAGVDGLRGLRIVGLTTVHPFFDNGAVPDKLMEIIFPTRIKSGDPKLNPSKDPEVGRLGCGKVLIFVAEKDMFRKRGWAYYEALKESEWNGEVEIVETEGEGHVFHLADPTSEKALALMKKLVSFLKQK
;
A
#
# COMPACT_ATOMS: atom_id res chain seq x y z
N MET A 1 -46.52 20.83 -59.19
CA MET A 1 -47.61 19.99 -58.63
C MET A 1 -47.02 19.30 -57.40
N GLY A 2 -47.56 19.32 -56.19
CA GLY A 2 -48.77 19.87 -55.59
C GLY A 2 -48.51 19.97 -54.08
N GLN A 3 -49.29 20.82 -53.43
CA GLN A 3 -49.09 21.43 -52.11
C GLN A 3 -49.20 20.50 -50.88
N PRO A 4 -48.78 21.00 -49.70
CA PRO A 4 -48.98 20.41 -48.37
C PRO A 4 -50.41 20.65 -47.85
N SER A 5 -50.89 19.78 -46.95
CA SER A 5 -52.17 19.93 -46.26
C SER A 5 -52.03 20.78 -44.99
N HIS A 6 -52.39 22.06 -45.09
CA HIS A 6 -52.84 22.88 -43.96
C HIS A 6 -54.37 22.80 -43.85
N ILE A 7 -54.87 22.55 -42.64
CA ILE A 7 -56.27 22.80 -42.26
C ILE A 7 -56.32 24.09 -41.43
N SER A 8 -57.42 24.83 -41.62
CA SER A 8 -57.54 26.28 -41.52
C SER A 8 -58.58 26.75 -40.48
N LEU A 9 -58.29 27.91 -39.86
CA LEU A 9 -59.19 29.06 -39.55
C LEU A 9 -60.27 28.91 -38.45
N PRO A 10 -60.79 30.00 -37.80
CA PRO A 10 -60.82 31.39 -38.28
C PRO A 10 -60.44 32.52 -37.30
N SER A 11 -60.24 33.70 -37.91
CA SER A 11 -60.20 35.06 -37.34
C SER A 11 -61.48 35.47 -36.63
N PHE A 12 -61.44 36.42 -35.69
CA PHE A 12 -62.36 37.59 -35.69
C PHE A 12 -61.82 38.79 -34.90
N ARG A 13 -62.36 39.95 -35.30
CA ARG A 13 -61.92 41.34 -35.19
C ARG A 13 -61.93 41.98 -33.79
N HIS A 14 -61.19 43.11 -33.75
CA HIS A 14 -61.26 44.24 -32.82
C HIS A 14 -62.62 44.56 -32.20
N LEU A 15 -62.62 44.92 -30.91
CA LEU A 15 -63.32 46.10 -30.40
C LEU A 15 -62.60 46.66 -29.17
N GLN A 16 -62.13 47.92 -29.25
CA GLN A 16 -61.68 48.71 -28.10
C GLN A 16 -62.87 49.04 -27.20
N ILE A 17 -62.71 48.89 -25.89
CA ILE A 17 -63.41 49.75 -24.90
C ILE A 17 -62.39 50.16 -23.84
N GLN A 18 -62.21 51.48 -23.69
CA GLN A 18 -61.40 52.12 -22.67
C GLN A 18 -61.98 51.88 -21.27
N GLY A 19 -61.10 51.65 -20.29
CA GLY A 19 -61.46 51.67 -18.88
C GLY A 19 -60.22 51.85 -18.01
N ARG A 20 -59.86 53.11 -17.72
CA ARG A 20 -58.85 53.47 -16.72
C ARG A 20 -59.34 53.00 -15.34
N PHE A 21 -58.76 51.96 -14.75
CA PHE A 21 -58.79 51.74 -13.29
C PHE A 21 -57.54 51.00 -12.81
N SER A 22 -56.82 51.64 -11.88
CA SER A 22 -55.87 51.11 -10.88
C SER A 22 -54.58 50.39 -11.34
N ILE A 23 -53.52 51.16 -11.56
CA ILE A 23 -52.11 50.70 -11.57
C ILE A 23 -51.49 50.71 -10.14
N VAL A 24 -52.23 51.16 -9.12
CA VAL A 24 -51.71 51.31 -7.75
C VAL A 24 -51.78 50.02 -6.91
N THR A 25 -52.66 49.08 -7.26
CA THR A 25 -52.89 47.84 -6.50
C THR A 25 -51.88 46.73 -6.81
N THR A 26 -51.32 46.65 -8.03
CA THR A 26 -50.36 45.59 -8.40
C THR A 26 -48.99 45.75 -7.73
N ARG A 27 -48.45 46.98 -7.64
CA ARG A 27 -47.16 47.23 -6.95
C ARG A 27 -47.19 46.91 -5.46
N HIS A 28 -48.29 47.23 -4.76
CA HIS A 28 -48.41 46.96 -3.33
C HIS A 28 -48.57 45.45 -3.04
N LEU A 29 -49.28 44.72 -3.91
CA LEU A 29 -49.37 43.27 -3.83
C LEU A 29 -48.03 42.59 -4.14
N GLU A 30 -47.28 43.07 -5.13
CA GLU A 30 -45.94 42.58 -5.45
C GLU A 30 -44.94 42.83 -4.30
N GLU A 31 -44.97 44.00 -3.68
CA GLU A 31 -44.06 44.35 -2.59
C GLU A 31 -44.38 43.58 -1.30
N ALA A 32 -45.67 43.39 -0.98
CA ALA A 32 -46.09 42.56 0.14
C ALA A 32 -45.72 41.09 -0.08
N THR A 33 -45.91 40.57 -1.29
CA THR A 33 -45.52 39.18 -1.64
C THR A 33 -44.01 39.00 -1.55
N ARG A 34 -43.22 39.98 -2.01
CA ARG A 34 -41.77 39.95 -1.94
C ARG A 34 -41.25 39.98 -0.50
N LYS A 35 -41.84 40.82 0.37
CA LYS A 35 -41.52 40.84 1.81
C LYS A 35 -41.81 39.51 2.50
N THR A 36 -42.93 38.86 2.17
CA THR A 36 -43.29 37.54 2.72
C THR A 36 -42.32 36.44 2.27
N ILE A 37 -41.89 36.47 1.00
CA ILE A 37 -40.89 35.53 0.46
C ILE A 37 -39.53 35.76 1.13
N ASP A 38 -39.07 37.00 1.25
CA ASP A 38 -37.79 37.33 1.89
C ASP A 38 -37.78 36.94 3.37
N GLN A 39 -38.92 37.09 4.06
CA GLN A 39 -39.08 36.66 5.45
C GLN A 39 -39.05 35.14 5.57
N SER A 40 -39.73 34.42 4.67
CA SER A 40 -39.70 32.95 4.62
C SER A 40 -38.29 32.43 4.32
N ILE A 41 -37.56 33.06 3.40
CA ILE A 41 -36.16 32.71 3.10
C ILE A 41 -35.26 32.96 4.31
N LYS A 42 -35.43 34.08 5.02
CA LYS A 42 -34.68 34.36 6.25
C LYS A 42 -34.98 33.36 7.35
N GLU A 43 -36.23 32.98 7.54
CA GLU A 43 -36.63 31.97 8.52
C GLU A 43 -36.09 30.59 8.16
N ILE A 44 -36.14 30.18 6.89
CA ILE A 44 -35.55 28.94 6.40
C ILE A 44 -34.02 28.97 6.59
N THR A 45 -33.37 30.06 6.23
CA THR A 45 -31.90 30.20 6.34
C THR A 45 -31.46 30.20 7.81
N HIS A 46 -32.18 30.91 8.68
CA HIS A 46 -31.95 30.89 10.13
C HIS A 46 -32.17 29.50 10.72
N HIS A 47 -33.22 28.78 10.28
CA HIS A 47 -33.48 27.41 10.71
C HIS A 47 -32.41 26.41 10.22
N PHE A 48 -31.88 26.59 9.01
CA PHE A 48 -30.79 25.78 8.48
C PHE A 48 -29.44 26.07 9.16
N LEU A 49 -29.16 27.33 9.50
CA LEU A 49 -27.94 27.75 10.19
C LEU A 49 -27.95 27.40 11.69
N GLN A 50 -29.12 27.24 12.30
CA GLN A 50 -29.27 26.81 13.70
C GLN A 50 -29.45 25.30 13.88
N ARG A 51 -29.52 24.52 12.79
CA ARG A 51 -29.42 23.07 12.94
C ARG A 51 -28.03 22.75 13.48
N PRO A 52 -27.92 22.08 14.65
CA PRO A 52 -26.63 21.59 15.09
C PRO A 52 -26.09 20.72 13.95
N THR A 53 -24.90 21.06 13.45
CA THR A 53 -24.15 20.14 12.59
C THR A 53 -24.02 18.85 13.39
N MET A 54 -24.77 17.81 13.02
CA MET A 54 -24.54 16.50 13.62
C MET A 54 -23.09 16.16 13.32
N GLU A 55 -22.23 16.19 14.34
CA GLU A 55 -20.92 15.60 14.23
C GLU A 55 -21.13 14.16 13.73
N PRO A 56 -20.46 13.75 12.64
CA PRO A 56 -20.59 12.38 12.17
C PRO A 56 -20.30 11.44 13.33
N SER A 57 -21.22 10.51 13.60
CA SER A 57 -21.09 9.55 14.70
C SER A 57 -19.67 8.97 14.74
N LYS A 58 -19.03 9.00 15.91
CA LYS A 58 -17.68 8.46 16.11
C LYS A 58 -17.59 6.96 15.78
N ASP A 59 -18.73 6.25 15.87
CA ASP A 59 -18.84 4.83 15.52
C ASP A 59 -19.11 4.59 14.03
N ARG A 60 -19.13 5.64 13.20
CA ARG A 60 -19.30 5.50 11.76
C ARG A 60 -18.06 4.84 11.15
N VAL A 61 -18.24 3.64 10.62
CA VAL A 61 -17.21 2.95 9.83
C VAL A 61 -17.03 3.67 8.49
N VAL A 62 -15.81 4.12 8.20
CA VAL A 62 -15.42 4.82 6.96
C VAL A 62 -14.69 3.92 5.97
N PHE A 63 -14.21 2.77 6.44
CA PHE A 63 -13.67 1.70 5.61
C PHE A 63 -13.93 0.35 6.26
N PHE A 64 -14.36 -0.62 5.47
CA PHE A 64 -14.60 -1.97 5.93
C PHE A 64 -14.13 -2.98 4.89
N GLU A 65 -13.18 -3.83 5.29
CA GLU A 65 -12.80 -5.01 4.55
C GLU A 65 -13.22 -6.24 5.38
N PRO A 66 -14.20 -7.05 4.92
CA PRO A 66 -14.69 -8.20 5.65
C PRO A 66 -13.56 -9.10 6.15
N GLN A 67 -13.65 -9.53 7.42
CA GLN A 67 -12.70 -10.42 8.10
C GLN A 67 -11.27 -9.86 8.30
N ASN A 68 -10.99 -8.65 7.81
CA ASN A 68 -9.65 -8.08 7.85
C ASN A 68 -9.60 -6.83 8.72
N LEU A 69 -10.36 -5.78 8.37
CA LEU A 69 -10.24 -4.51 9.07
C LEU A 69 -11.49 -3.63 9.00
N ARG A 70 -11.71 -2.85 10.06
CA ARG A 70 -12.66 -1.73 10.09
C ARG A 70 -11.93 -0.46 10.52
N ILE A 71 -12.11 0.63 9.79
CA ILE A 71 -11.64 1.95 10.22
C ILE A 71 -12.84 2.84 10.47
N TYR A 72 -12.82 3.53 11.60
CA TYR A 72 -13.86 4.43 12.06
C TYR A 72 -13.54 5.88 11.69
N ALA A 73 -14.57 6.72 11.61
CA ALA A 73 -14.44 8.13 11.23
C ALA A 73 -13.56 8.93 12.20
N ASP A 74 -13.42 8.48 13.45
CA ASP A 74 -12.58 9.06 14.49
C ASP A 74 -11.13 8.55 14.47
N GLY A 75 -10.76 7.71 13.50
CA GLY A 75 -9.42 7.15 13.35
C GLY A 75 -9.17 5.84 14.09
N ARG A 76 -10.13 5.34 14.90
CA ARG A 76 -10.01 4.01 15.50
C ARG A 76 -9.97 2.93 14.42
N ILE A 77 -9.30 1.82 14.73
CA ILE A 77 -9.22 0.65 13.87
C ILE A 77 -9.53 -0.62 14.66
N ASP A 78 -10.35 -1.50 14.08
CA ASP A 78 -10.44 -2.90 14.49
C ASP A 78 -9.66 -3.75 13.49
N ARG A 79 -8.56 -4.36 13.93
CA ARG A 79 -7.86 -5.40 13.16
C ARG A 79 -8.50 -6.74 13.48
N LEU A 80 -9.28 -7.26 12.53
CA LEU A 80 -10.07 -8.50 12.72
C LEU A 80 -9.25 -9.76 12.41
N SER A 81 -8.08 -9.61 11.78
CA SER A 81 -7.14 -10.70 11.53
C SER A 81 -5.69 -10.21 11.56
N GLY A 82 -4.76 -11.13 11.77
CA GLY A 82 -3.32 -10.84 11.67
C GLY A 82 -2.64 -10.31 12.93
N GLU A 83 -3.35 -10.26 14.05
CA GLU A 83 -2.80 -9.85 15.36
C GLU A 83 -2.30 -11.04 16.20
N GLU A 84 -2.49 -12.28 15.75
CA GLU A 84 -1.90 -13.45 16.40
C GLU A 84 -0.37 -13.35 16.41
N ILE A 85 0.26 -13.75 17.52
CA ILE A 85 1.71 -13.66 17.73
C ILE A 85 2.28 -15.05 17.96
N VAL A 86 3.26 -15.42 17.14
CA VAL A 86 4.17 -16.54 17.42
C VAL A 86 5.38 -15.99 18.18
N PRO A 87 5.75 -16.54 19.34
CA PRO A 87 6.96 -16.11 20.04
C PRO A 87 8.23 -16.47 19.24
N PRO A 88 9.34 -15.73 19.42
CA PRO A 88 10.62 -16.12 18.82
C PRO A 88 11.13 -17.44 19.42
N SER A 89 12.05 -18.10 18.72
CA SER A 89 12.65 -19.38 19.13
C SER A 89 14.18 -19.28 19.12
N PRO A 90 14.81 -18.65 20.14
CA PRO A 90 16.25 -18.36 20.12
C PRO A 90 17.13 -19.61 20.34
N HIS A 91 16.58 -20.66 20.94
CA HIS A 91 17.29 -21.89 21.32
C HIS A 91 16.80 -23.12 20.57
N ALA A 92 16.30 -22.96 19.34
CA ALA A 92 15.88 -24.11 18.54
C ALA A 92 17.05 -25.09 18.36
N GLU A 93 16.93 -26.30 18.93
CA GLU A 93 17.98 -27.33 18.91
C GLU A 93 18.28 -27.81 17.48
N ALA A 94 17.26 -27.83 16.63
CA ALA A 94 17.38 -28.09 15.20
C ALA A 94 16.56 -27.05 14.39
N GLY A 95 17.10 -26.64 13.25
CA GLY A 95 16.44 -25.73 12.31
C GLY A 95 16.71 -24.24 12.57
N VAL A 96 15.74 -23.39 12.20
CA VAL A 96 15.89 -21.93 12.19
C VAL A 96 15.61 -21.33 13.57
N ARG A 97 16.61 -20.65 14.13
CA ARG A 97 16.47 -19.83 15.34
C ARG A 97 15.85 -18.49 15.00
N SER A 98 15.12 -17.89 15.92
CA SER A 98 14.60 -16.53 15.74
C SER A 98 14.65 -15.71 17.02
N LYS A 99 14.78 -14.40 16.89
CA LYS A 99 14.70 -13.44 17.99
C LYS A 99 14.16 -12.09 17.52
N ASP A 100 13.56 -11.35 18.44
CA ASP A 100 13.07 -10.01 18.21
C ASP A 100 14.12 -9.00 18.66
N VAL A 101 14.30 -7.93 17.88
CA VAL A 101 15.29 -6.87 18.10
C VAL A 101 14.64 -5.51 17.96
N VAL A 102 15.17 -4.53 18.70
CA VAL A 102 14.82 -3.12 18.53
C VAL A 102 15.80 -2.50 17.55
N VAL A 103 15.27 -1.97 16.45
CA VAL A 103 16.03 -1.26 15.41
C VAL A 103 16.22 0.20 15.83
N SER A 104 15.15 0.81 16.35
CA SER A 104 15.16 2.22 16.77
C SER A 104 14.32 2.39 18.04
N PRO A 105 14.96 2.65 19.20
CA PRO A 105 14.24 2.91 20.44
C PRO A 105 13.32 4.14 20.36
N ASP A 106 13.74 5.17 19.61
CA ASP A 106 13.01 6.45 19.51
C ASP A 106 11.67 6.31 18.79
N THR A 107 11.63 5.50 17.74
CA THR A 107 10.42 5.26 16.95
C THR A 107 9.66 4.00 17.37
N GLY A 108 10.28 3.16 18.20
CA GLY A 108 9.77 1.82 18.53
C GLY A 108 9.91 0.81 17.39
N LEU A 109 10.67 1.14 16.34
CA LEU A 109 10.88 0.24 15.21
C LEU A 109 11.61 -1.02 15.67
N SER A 110 11.07 -2.16 15.27
CA SER A 110 11.55 -3.49 15.65
C SER A 110 11.62 -4.42 14.45
N ALA A 111 12.28 -5.55 14.61
CA ALA A 111 12.33 -6.60 13.60
C ALA A 111 12.45 -7.98 14.26
N ARG A 112 12.09 -9.02 13.51
CA ARG A 112 12.43 -10.41 13.84
C ARG A 112 13.56 -10.89 12.95
N ILE A 113 14.63 -11.39 13.56
CA ILE A 113 15.72 -12.06 12.85
C ILE A 113 15.44 -13.56 12.81
N PHE A 114 15.62 -14.17 11.65
CA PHE A 114 15.63 -15.62 11.44
C PHE A 114 17.04 -16.05 11.02
N LEU A 115 17.63 -16.95 11.80
CA LEU A 115 18.97 -17.47 11.62
C LEU A 115 18.90 -18.97 11.36
N PRO A 116 19.15 -19.43 10.12
CA PRO A 116 19.17 -20.86 9.82
C PRO A 116 20.36 -21.55 10.50
N GLN A 117 20.39 -22.88 10.45
CA GLN A 117 21.59 -23.60 10.86
C GLN A 117 22.74 -23.25 9.93
N ILE A 118 23.89 -22.97 10.53
CA ILE A 118 25.12 -22.64 9.81
C ILE A 118 26.08 -23.81 10.04
N PRO A 119 26.31 -24.68 9.04
CA PRO A 119 27.18 -25.84 9.19
C PRO A 119 28.65 -25.46 9.45
N GLU A 120 29.08 -24.30 8.92
CA GLU A 120 30.44 -23.79 8.99
C GLU A 120 30.46 -22.45 9.73
N PRO A 121 30.90 -22.38 10.99
CA PRO A 121 30.76 -21.19 11.84
C PRO A 121 31.33 -19.88 11.26
N THR A 122 32.33 -19.97 10.39
CA THR A 122 32.97 -18.81 9.75
C THR A 122 32.25 -18.34 8.49
N ARG A 123 31.30 -19.11 7.97
CA ARG A 123 30.59 -18.81 6.73
C ARG A 123 29.52 -17.75 6.99
N LYS A 124 29.66 -16.58 6.34
CA LYS A 124 28.61 -15.58 6.24
C LYS A 124 27.55 -16.01 5.21
N LEU A 125 26.30 -15.70 5.50
CA LEU A 125 25.14 -15.97 4.66
C LEU A 125 24.60 -14.66 4.08
N ALA A 126 23.99 -14.72 2.90
CA ALA A 126 23.31 -13.54 2.36
C ALA A 126 22.25 -13.03 3.35
N LEU A 127 22.07 -11.71 3.38
CA LEU A 127 21.06 -11.06 4.21
C LEU A 127 19.79 -10.85 3.39
N LEU A 128 18.63 -11.21 3.92
CA LEU A 128 17.33 -10.87 3.37
C LEU A 128 16.64 -9.85 4.28
N VAL A 129 16.45 -8.62 3.80
CA VAL A 129 15.58 -7.64 4.47
C VAL A 129 14.17 -7.79 3.91
N PHE A 130 13.21 -8.11 4.77
CA PHE A 130 11.86 -8.48 4.35
C PHE A 130 10.78 -7.60 4.96
N PHE A 131 9.82 -7.19 4.12
CA PHE A 131 8.64 -6.42 4.52
C PHE A 131 7.36 -7.24 4.33
N HIS A 132 6.59 -7.41 5.41
CA HIS A 132 5.31 -8.12 5.35
C HIS A 132 4.24 -7.31 4.59
N GLY A 133 3.25 -8.01 4.03
CA GLY A 133 2.04 -7.41 3.47
C GLY A 133 0.97 -7.15 4.52
N GLY A 134 -0.25 -6.87 4.06
CA GLY A 134 -1.37 -6.48 4.93
C GLY A 134 -1.90 -5.07 4.64
N ALA A 135 -1.78 -4.61 3.39
CA ALA A 135 -2.28 -3.30 2.94
C ALA A 135 -1.82 -2.12 3.83
N PHE A 136 -0.57 -2.18 4.34
CA PHE A 136 0.03 -1.23 5.29
C PHE A 136 -0.63 -1.14 6.67
N CYS A 137 -1.71 -1.90 6.90
CA CYS A 137 -2.52 -1.81 8.12
C CYS A 137 -2.46 -3.07 9.00
N LEU A 138 -2.19 -4.23 8.41
CA LEU A 138 -2.36 -5.54 9.05
C LEU A 138 -1.05 -6.33 9.11
N GLN A 139 -1.09 -7.39 9.92
CA GLN A 139 -0.01 -8.38 10.06
C GLN A 139 1.23 -7.78 10.74
N SER A 140 2.22 -8.64 10.98
CA SER A 140 3.52 -8.31 11.58
C SER A 140 4.52 -9.42 11.24
N PRO A 141 5.82 -9.24 11.50
CA PRO A 141 6.81 -10.33 11.46
C PRO A 141 6.49 -11.49 12.41
N PHE A 142 5.63 -11.25 13.39
CA PHE A 142 5.28 -12.20 14.44
C PHE A 142 4.03 -13.02 14.09
N SER A 143 3.29 -12.62 13.04
CA SER A 143 2.07 -13.33 12.67
C SER A 143 2.36 -14.75 12.19
N PRO A 144 1.51 -15.75 12.48
CA PRO A 144 1.78 -17.14 12.10
C PRO A 144 2.09 -17.33 10.61
N ARG A 145 1.43 -16.55 9.73
CA ARG A 145 1.64 -16.59 8.28
C ARG A 145 3.03 -16.14 7.88
N TYR A 146 3.44 -14.94 8.30
CA TYR A 146 4.76 -14.40 7.95
C TYR A 146 5.89 -15.10 8.71
N HIS A 147 5.68 -15.45 9.98
CA HIS A 147 6.65 -16.21 10.75
C HIS A 147 6.99 -17.54 10.07
N ARG A 148 5.97 -18.33 9.68
CA ARG A 148 6.17 -19.59 8.97
C ARG A 148 6.87 -19.38 7.63
N HIS A 149 6.44 -18.38 6.86
CA HIS A 149 6.98 -18.08 5.54
C HIS A 149 8.47 -17.71 5.60
N LEU A 150 8.87 -16.77 6.48
CA LEU A 150 10.27 -16.39 6.62
C LEU A 150 11.13 -17.50 7.23
N LYS A 151 10.58 -18.30 8.14
CA LYS A 151 11.27 -19.48 8.66
C LYS A 151 11.61 -20.47 7.53
N ALA A 152 10.67 -20.74 6.63
CA ALA A 152 10.91 -21.60 5.47
C ALA A 152 11.92 -20.99 4.50
N ILE A 153 11.80 -19.70 4.16
CA ILE A 153 12.78 -19.01 3.29
C ILE A 153 14.18 -19.09 3.88
N ALA A 154 14.36 -18.75 5.17
CA ALA A 154 15.66 -18.77 5.83
C ALA A 154 16.31 -20.17 5.77
N ALA A 155 15.53 -21.21 6.07
CA ALA A 155 15.99 -22.60 6.01
C ALA A 155 16.39 -23.01 4.58
N ASP A 156 15.50 -22.79 3.61
CA ASP A 156 15.66 -23.36 2.27
C ASP A 156 16.69 -22.59 1.44
N SER A 157 16.87 -21.29 1.70
CA SER A 157 17.81 -20.42 0.97
C SER A 157 19.15 -20.21 1.67
N ASN A 158 19.30 -20.63 2.93
CA ASN A 158 20.48 -20.35 3.76
C ASN A 158 20.80 -18.84 3.81
N VAL A 159 19.81 -18.04 4.23
CA VAL A 159 19.95 -16.60 4.42
C VAL A 159 19.67 -16.23 5.87
N VAL A 160 20.35 -15.21 6.38
CA VAL A 160 19.87 -14.51 7.58
C VAL A 160 18.73 -13.61 7.13
N ALA A 161 17.53 -13.74 7.71
CA ALA A 161 16.39 -12.89 7.34
C ALA A 161 16.08 -11.88 8.45
N LEU A 162 16.00 -10.60 8.11
CA LEU A 162 15.54 -9.49 8.95
C LEU A 162 14.13 -9.11 8.51
N SER A 163 13.12 -9.57 9.24
CA SER A 163 11.71 -9.25 8.96
C SER A 163 11.29 -8.02 9.75
N VAL A 164 11.09 -6.90 9.05
CA VAL A 164 10.89 -5.58 9.65
C VAL A 164 9.45 -5.39 10.10
N HIS A 165 9.26 -4.94 11.33
CA HIS A 165 7.96 -4.58 11.90
C HIS A 165 7.71 -3.08 11.73
N TYR A 166 7.49 -2.67 10.48
CA TYR A 166 7.21 -1.27 10.16
C TYR A 166 5.89 -0.82 10.82
N ARG A 167 5.81 0.46 11.18
CA ARG A 167 4.61 1.05 11.79
C ARG A 167 3.46 1.08 10.79
N ARG A 168 2.29 0.73 11.29
CA ARG A 168 1.09 0.46 10.47
C ARG A 168 0.12 1.63 10.53
N ALA A 169 -0.58 1.82 9.44
CA ALA A 169 -1.71 2.72 9.38
C ALA A 169 -2.96 2.09 10.05
N PRO A 170 -3.95 2.89 10.46
CA PRO A 170 -4.01 4.36 10.40
C PRO A 170 -3.29 5.09 11.55
N GLU A 171 -2.81 4.40 12.59
CA GLU A 171 -2.12 5.02 13.73
C GLU A 171 -0.86 5.76 13.28
N HIS A 172 -0.16 5.19 12.30
CA HIS A 172 0.97 5.81 11.63
C HIS A 172 0.71 5.86 10.12
N LEU A 173 0.20 7.01 9.65
CA LEU A 173 -0.10 7.22 8.23
C LEU A 173 1.17 7.11 7.36
N LEU A 174 0.98 6.77 6.09
CA LEU A 174 2.06 6.87 5.10
C LEU A 174 2.51 8.33 4.95
N PRO A 175 3.82 8.59 4.80
CA PRO A 175 4.87 7.65 4.39
C PRO A 175 5.62 6.90 5.52
N THR A 176 5.15 6.90 6.77
CA THR A 176 5.89 6.34 7.92
C THR A 176 6.48 4.94 7.67
N ALA A 177 5.73 4.02 7.08
CA ALA A 177 6.23 2.66 6.78
C ALA A 177 7.42 2.64 5.81
N TYR A 178 7.52 3.62 4.90
CA TYR A 178 8.67 3.76 4.00
C TYR A 178 9.89 4.32 4.73
N ASP A 179 9.68 5.23 5.68
CA ASP A 179 10.76 5.77 6.50
C ASP A 179 11.32 4.69 7.44
N ASP A 180 10.45 3.88 8.04
CA ASP A 180 10.83 2.72 8.86
C ASP A 180 11.63 1.69 8.06
N ALA A 181 11.22 1.43 6.81
CA ALA A 181 11.93 0.50 5.95
C ALA A 181 13.34 0.99 5.59
N TRP A 182 13.48 2.30 5.36
CA TRP A 182 14.78 2.92 5.13
C TRP A 182 15.65 2.89 6.39
N GLU A 183 15.08 3.23 7.56
CA GLU A 183 15.76 3.17 8.85
C GLU A 183 16.25 1.76 9.17
N ALA A 184 15.43 0.73 8.93
CA ALA A 184 15.82 -0.66 9.11
C ALA A 184 16.96 -1.10 8.17
N LEU A 185 16.97 -0.61 6.93
CA LEU A 185 18.05 -0.91 5.99
C LEU A 185 19.36 -0.21 6.39
N CYS A 186 19.30 1.05 6.84
CA CYS A 186 20.44 1.78 7.39
C CYS A 186 20.99 1.10 8.66
N TRP A 187 20.09 0.66 9.56
CA TRP A 187 20.48 -0.08 10.77
C TRP A 187 21.17 -1.40 10.42
N ALA A 188 20.67 -2.15 9.43
CA ALA A 188 21.36 -3.34 8.95
C ALA A 188 22.75 -3.01 8.40
N ALA A 189 22.88 -1.93 7.60
CA ALA A 189 24.15 -1.50 7.03
C ALA A 189 25.21 -1.15 8.09
N ALA A 190 24.79 -0.68 9.28
CA ALA A 190 25.70 -0.36 10.39
C ALA A 190 26.42 -1.57 11.01
N HIS A 191 26.10 -2.80 10.59
CA HIS A 191 26.75 -4.02 11.04
C HIS A 191 27.86 -4.50 10.08
N CYS A 192 28.13 -3.76 9.00
CA CYS A 192 29.01 -4.22 7.92
C CYS A 192 30.46 -4.46 8.35
N ASP A 193 30.93 -3.72 9.36
CA ASP A 193 32.28 -3.81 9.90
C ASP A 193 32.36 -4.79 11.09
N GLY A 194 31.25 -5.45 11.44
CA GLY A 194 31.17 -6.47 12.50
C GLY A 194 31.06 -5.92 13.93
N ASP A 195 30.83 -4.61 14.08
CA ASP A 195 30.74 -3.90 15.36
C ASP A 195 29.35 -3.26 15.62
N GLY A 196 28.35 -3.64 14.82
CA GLY A 196 26.97 -3.18 14.99
C GLY A 196 26.33 -3.71 16.29
N PRO A 197 25.17 -3.17 16.69
CA PRO A 197 24.52 -3.51 17.95
C PRO A 197 23.97 -4.95 18.04
N GLU A 198 23.82 -5.66 16.92
CA GLU A 198 23.22 -7.00 16.86
C GLU A 198 24.20 -8.08 16.40
N ALA A 199 24.66 -8.90 17.35
CA ALA A 199 25.65 -9.96 17.14
C ALA A 199 25.31 -10.96 16.02
N TRP A 200 24.04 -11.38 15.85
CA TRP A 200 23.69 -12.32 14.79
C TRP A 200 23.93 -11.75 13.39
N LEU A 201 23.76 -10.44 13.21
CA LEU A 201 24.09 -9.78 11.95
C LEU A 201 25.61 -9.63 11.80
N ASN A 202 26.32 -9.19 12.84
CA ASN A 202 27.78 -9.10 12.83
C ASN A 202 28.43 -10.44 12.51
N ASP A 203 27.97 -11.53 13.13
CA ASP A 203 28.59 -12.84 13.10
C ASP A 203 28.23 -13.66 11.86
N HIS A 204 27.05 -13.43 11.27
CA HIS A 204 26.52 -14.35 10.26
C HIS A 204 26.05 -13.72 8.95
N ALA A 205 25.90 -12.40 8.84
CA ALA A 205 25.43 -11.76 7.61
C ALA A 205 26.57 -11.36 6.66
N ASP A 206 26.36 -11.58 5.36
CA ASP A 206 27.19 -11.10 4.26
C ASP A 206 26.55 -9.84 3.66
N PHE A 207 27.04 -8.68 4.07
CA PHE A 207 26.55 -7.38 3.60
C PHE A 207 26.94 -7.08 2.15
N SER A 208 27.82 -7.88 1.54
CA SER A 208 28.07 -7.81 0.10
C SER A 208 26.96 -8.51 -0.71
N ARG A 209 26.06 -9.27 -0.08
CA ARG A 209 24.97 -10.01 -0.72
C ARG A 209 23.65 -9.80 0.03
N VAL A 210 23.08 -8.60 -0.11
CA VAL A 210 21.79 -8.25 0.48
C VAL A 210 20.67 -8.37 -0.54
N PHE A 211 19.62 -9.09 -0.19
CA PHE A 211 18.36 -9.13 -0.91
C PHE A 211 17.31 -8.32 -0.15
N VAL A 212 16.45 -7.62 -0.88
CA VAL A 212 15.29 -6.94 -0.31
C VAL A 212 14.04 -7.59 -0.90
N ALA A 213 13.09 -7.97 -0.06
CA ALA A 213 11.85 -8.57 -0.55
C ALA A 213 10.63 -8.10 0.22
N GLY A 214 9.47 -8.27 -0.39
CA GLY A 214 8.22 -8.11 0.33
C GLY A 214 7.01 -8.63 -0.42
N VAL A 215 5.92 -8.80 0.33
CA VAL A 215 4.64 -9.31 -0.17
C VAL A 215 3.61 -8.20 -0.11
N SER A 216 2.77 -8.03 -1.14
CA SER A 216 1.68 -7.05 -1.14
C SER A 216 2.19 -5.64 -0.85
N ALA A 217 1.66 -4.95 0.17
CA ALA A 217 2.17 -3.66 0.65
C ALA A 217 3.68 -3.69 0.94
N GLY A 218 4.18 -4.79 1.50
CA GLY A 218 5.61 -4.99 1.71
C GLY A 218 6.42 -5.06 0.41
N GLY A 219 5.83 -5.55 -0.69
CA GLY A 219 6.47 -5.49 -2.01
C GLY A 219 6.62 -4.06 -2.52
N THR A 220 5.63 -3.20 -2.24
CA THR A 220 5.69 -1.77 -2.54
C THR A 220 6.75 -1.06 -1.69
N ILE A 221 6.81 -1.38 -0.40
CA ILE A 221 7.85 -0.88 0.52
C ILE A 221 9.25 -1.33 0.06
N ALA A 222 9.41 -2.61 -0.29
CA ALA A 222 10.65 -3.18 -0.79
C ALA A 222 11.16 -2.44 -2.03
N HIS A 223 10.28 -2.25 -3.03
CA HIS A 223 10.61 -1.48 -4.22
C HIS A 223 11.07 -0.06 -3.86
N TYR A 224 10.28 0.68 -3.08
CA TYR A 224 10.60 2.06 -2.72
C TYR A 224 11.95 2.16 -1.98
N THR A 225 12.23 1.20 -1.09
CA THR A 225 13.48 1.14 -0.32
C THR A 225 14.69 0.94 -1.24
N VAL A 226 14.61 0.01 -2.19
CA VAL A 226 15.71 -0.26 -3.15
C VAL A 226 15.87 0.90 -4.14
N ARG A 227 14.78 1.50 -4.59
CA ARG A 227 14.80 2.73 -5.40
C ARG A 227 15.51 3.85 -4.65
N ARG A 228 15.13 4.10 -3.39
CA ARG A 228 15.77 5.11 -2.55
C ARG A 228 17.26 4.83 -2.36
N ALA A 229 17.66 3.58 -2.16
CA ALA A 229 19.06 3.20 -2.06
C ALA A 229 19.88 3.53 -3.31
N GLY A 230 19.30 3.38 -4.52
CA GLY A 230 19.99 3.74 -5.76
C GLY A 230 20.00 5.24 -6.06
N VAL A 231 19.04 6.00 -5.52
CA VAL A 231 18.97 7.45 -5.71
C VAL A 231 19.80 8.22 -4.69
N ASP A 232 19.60 7.92 -3.41
CA ASP A 232 20.25 8.60 -2.28
C ASP A 232 21.65 8.02 -2.01
N GLY A 233 21.87 6.76 -2.41
CA GLY A 233 23.04 5.97 -2.04
C GLY A 233 22.90 5.36 -0.64
N LEU A 234 23.50 4.17 -0.45
CA LEU A 234 23.65 3.55 0.85
C LEU A 234 25.03 2.90 0.93
N ARG A 235 25.80 3.24 1.98
CA ARG A 235 27.10 2.64 2.27
C ARG A 235 26.93 1.46 3.23
N GLY A 236 27.92 0.57 3.28
CA GLY A 236 27.96 -0.57 4.21
C GLY A 236 27.27 -1.82 3.70
N LEU A 237 26.41 -1.75 2.68
CA LEU A 237 25.84 -2.95 2.07
C LEU A 237 25.65 -2.85 0.56
N ARG A 238 25.56 -4.00 -0.11
CA ARG A 238 25.24 -4.12 -1.54
C ARG A 238 23.95 -4.89 -1.73
N ILE A 239 22.92 -4.21 -2.24
CA ILE A 239 21.67 -4.86 -2.63
C ILE A 239 21.88 -5.55 -3.98
N VAL A 240 21.83 -6.87 -3.99
CA VAL A 240 22.05 -7.69 -5.19
C VAL A 240 20.75 -8.04 -5.91
N GLY A 241 19.63 -8.08 -5.17
CA GLY A 241 18.34 -8.42 -5.74
C GLY A 241 17.15 -7.87 -4.98
N LEU A 242 16.10 -7.53 -5.72
CA LEU A 242 14.78 -7.16 -5.22
C LEU A 242 13.77 -8.26 -5.59
N THR A 243 12.91 -8.66 -4.66
CA THR A 243 11.76 -9.51 -4.98
C THR A 243 10.45 -8.92 -4.48
N THR A 244 9.47 -8.79 -5.38
CA THR A 244 8.11 -8.35 -5.02
C THR A 244 7.12 -9.46 -5.29
N VAL A 245 6.40 -9.90 -4.27
CA VAL A 245 5.35 -10.90 -4.41
C VAL A 245 3.99 -10.23 -4.34
N HIS A 246 3.26 -10.24 -5.46
CA HIS A 246 1.93 -9.63 -5.58
C HIS A 246 1.92 -8.17 -5.09
N PRO A 247 2.81 -7.28 -5.60
CA PRO A 247 2.98 -5.95 -5.03
C PRO A 247 1.68 -5.13 -5.04
N PHE A 248 1.42 -4.44 -3.93
CA PHE A 248 0.28 -3.52 -3.77
C PHE A 248 0.63 -2.17 -4.43
N PHE A 249 0.85 -2.18 -5.74
CA PHE A 249 1.00 -0.93 -6.48
C PHE A 249 -0.37 -0.30 -6.67
N ASP A 250 -0.43 1.02 -6.67
CA ASP A 250 -1.59 1.80 -7.10
C ASP A 250 -1.27 2.42 -8.46
N ASN A 251 -2.25 2.54 -9.33
CA ASN A 251 -2.10 3.24 -10.61
C ASN A 251 -3.01 4.47 -10.73
N GLY A 252 -3.75 4.83 -9.66
CA GLY A 252 -4.65 5.98 -9.61
C GLY A 252 -5.88 5.86 -10.51
N ALA A 253 -6.04 4.74 -11.22
CA ALA A 253 -7.15 4.53 -12.16
C ALA A 253 -8.47 4.22 -11.45
N VAL A 254 -8.41 3.69 -10.23
CA VAL A 254 -9.58 3.39 -9.40
C VAL A 254 -9.41 4.10 -8.07
N PRO A 255 -10.42 4.87 -7.60
CA PRO A 255 -10.39 5.46 -6.27
C PRO A 255 -10.20 4.37 -5.21
N ASP A 256 -9.08 4.44 -4.51
CA ASP A 256 -8.80 3.55 -3.38
C ASP A 256 -9.14 4.27 -2.08
N LYS A 257 -10.27 3.88 -1.49
CA LYS A 257 -10.77 4.46 -0.24
C LYS A 257 -9.81 4.24 0.93
N LEU A 258 -9.10 3.11 0.95
CA LEU A 258 -8.10 2.85 1.99
C LEU A 258 -6.96 3.84 1.83
N MET A 259 -6.42 4.01 0.62
CA MET A 259 -5.32 4.96 0.37
C MET A 259 -5.72 6.41 0.66
N GLU A 260 -6.98 6.82 0.43
CA GLU A 260 -7.48 8.13 0.87
C GLU A 260 -7.39 8.35 2.38
N ILE A 261 -7.57 7.29 3.16
CA ILE A 261 -7.53 7.34 4.62
C ILE A 261 -6.08 7.27 5.10
N ILE A 262 -5.30 6.33 4.58
CA ILE A 262 -3.98 5.99 5.15
C ILE A 262 -2.81 6.76 4.51
N PHE A 263 -3.03 7.35 3.33
CA PHE A 263 -2.04 8.20 2.65
C PHE A 263 -2.71 9.45 2.05
N PRO A 264 -3.26 10.34 2.90
CA PRO A 264 -4.03 11.51 2.44
C PRO A 264 -3.17 12.54 1.70
N THR A 265 -1.87 12.56 1.95
CA THR A 265 -0.89 13.48 1.35
C THR A 265 -0.35 13.03 0.00
N ARG A 266 -0.77 11.86 -0.50
CA ARG A 266 -0.27 11.31 -1.77
C ARG A 266 -0.68 12.13 -2.98
N ILE A 267 0.10 12.02 -4.06
CA ILE A 267 -0.28 12.53 -5.38
C ILE A 267 -1.37 11.63 -5.97
N LYS A 268 -2.60 12.15 -6.07
CA LYS A 268 -3.78 11.35 -6.50
C LYS A 268 -3.68 10.83 -7.94
N SER A 269 -2.94 11.52 -8.81
CA SER A 269 -2.74 11.13 -10.23
C SER A 269 -1.69 10.04 -10.44
N GLY A 270 -1.25 9.35 -9.39
CA GLY A 270 -0.23 8.31 -9.43
C GLY A 270 1.03 8.71 -8.68
N ASP A 271 0.98 8.61 -7.35
CA ASP A 271 2.12 8.87 -6.48
C ASP A 271 3.26 7.87 -6.77
N PRO A 272 4.49 8.33 -7.08
CA PRO A 272 5.64 7.45 -7.34
C PRO A 272 5.90 6.40 -6.25
N LYS A 273 5.55 6.67 -4.99
CA LYS A 273 5.72 5.70 -3.89
C LYS A 273 4.78 4.50 -3.97
N LEU A 274 3.65 4.65 -4.67
CA LEU A 274 2.66 3.60 -4.89
C LEU A 274 2.64 3.13 -6.35
N ASN A 275 3.06 3.98 -7.28
CA ASN A 275 3.05 3.71 -8.72
C ASN A 275 4.46 3.83 -9.32
N PRO A 276 5.27 2.76 -9.25
CA PRO A 276 6.61 2.75 -9.84
C PRO A 276 6.63 3.05 -11.34
N SER A 277 5.57 2.70 -12.08
CA SER A 277 5.47 3.00 -13.52
C SER A 277 5.36 4.50 -13.82
N LYS A 278 5.15 5.33 -12.80
CA LYS A 278 5.13 6.79 -12.87
C LYS A 278 6.27 7.44 -12.08
N ASP A 279 7.18 6.65 -11.50
CA ASP A 279 8.37 7.18 -10.85
C ASP A 279 9.40 7.58 -11.90
N PRO A 280 9.75 8.87 -12.04
CA PRO A 280 10.76 9.31 -12.99
C PRO A 280 12.14 8.69 -12.71
N GLU A 281 12.38 8.20 -11.50
CA GLU A 281 13.65 7.61 -11.09
C GLU A 281 13.58 6.07 -11.03
N VAL A 282 12.56 5.43 -11.64
CA VAL A 282 12.47 3.96 -11.69
C VAL A 282 13.72 3.33 -12.32
N GLY A 283 14.37 4.05 -13.25
CA GLY A 283 15.65 3.69 -13.87
C GLY A 283 16.85 3.62 -12.90
N ARG A 284 16.70 4.13 -11.67
CA ARG A 284 17.76 4.25 -10.67
C ARG A 284 17.62 3.25 -9.52
N LEU A 285 17.07 2.07 -9.76
CA LEU A 285 17.04 1.01 -8.75
C LEU A 285 18.45 0.65 -8.28
N GLY A 286 18.66 0.61 -6.96
CA GLY A 286 19.94 0.29 -6.32
C GLY A 286 20.31 -1.20 -6.30
N CYS A 287 19.80 -2.01 -7.24
CA CYS A 287 20.09 -3.44 -7.32
C CYS A 287 20.28 -3.90 -8.77
N GLY A 288 20.91 -5.07 -8.95
CA GLY A 288 21.18 -5.63 -10.28
C GLY A 288 20.12 -6.60 -10.81
N LYS A 289 19.23 -7.11 -9.94
CA LYS A 289 18.24 -8.12 -10.29
C LYS A 289 16.89 -7.86 -9.65
N VAL A 290 15.81 -8.05 -10.40
CA VAL A 290 14.44 -7.91 -9.91
C VAL A 290 13.65 -9.16 -10.29
N LEU A 291 12.97 -9.75 -9.31
CA LEU A 291 12.02 -10.84 -9.51
C LEU A 291 10.62 -10.41 -9.06
N ILE A 292 9.67 -10.46 -9.98
CA ILE A 292 8.29 -10.03 -9.74
C ILE A 292 7.39 -11.27 -9.81
N PHE A 293 6.61 -11.52 -8.77
CA PHE A 293 5.53 -12.51 -8.83
C PHE A 293 4.18 -11.81 -8.94
N VAL A 294 3.38 -12.24 -9.91
CA VAL A 294 1.97 -11.85 -10.08
C VAL A 294 1.10 -13.11 -10.11
N ALA A 295 -0.19 -12.98 -9.82
CA ALA A 295 -1.15 -14.07 -9.96
C ALA A 295 -2.30 -13.64 -10.87
N GLU A 296 -2.80 -14.58 -11.68
CA GLU A 296 -3.76 -14.29 -12.76
C GLU A 296 -5.03 -13.60 -12.26
N LYS A 297 -5.56 -14.04 -11.10
CA LYS A 297 -6.80 -13.50 -10.51
C LYS A 297 -6.55 -12.39 -9.50
N ASP A 298 -5.31 -11.93 -9.35
CA ASP A 298 -4.97 -10.82 -8.46
C ASP A 298 -5.42 -9.47 -9.05
N MET A 299 -6.11 -8.67 -8.24
CA MET A 299 -6.51 -7.31 -8.61
C MET A 299 -5.32 -6.40 -8.95
N PHE A 300 -4.13 -6.68 -8.41
CA PHE A 300 -2.90 -5.92 -8.67
C PHE A 300 -2.10 -6.46 -9.86
N ARG A 301 -2.51 -7.58 -10.49
CA ARG A 301 -1.79 -8.24 -11.59
C ARG A 301 -1.28 -7.27 -12.65
N LYS A 302 -2.19 -6.48 -13.22
CA LYS A 302 -1.87 -5.53 -14.30
C LYS A 302 -0.85 -4.47 -13.85
N ARG A 303 -0.83 -4.13 -12.57
CA ARG A 303 0.09 -3.13 -12.00
C ARG A 303 1.49 -3.73 -11.81
N GLY A 304 1.58 -5.02 -11.46
CA GLY A 304 2.85 -5.77 -11.48
C GLY A 304 3.45 -5.87 -12.89
N TRP A 305 2.63 -6.16 -13.90
CA TRP A 305 3.06 -6.12 -15.31
C TRP A 305 3.50 -4.73 -15.75
N ALA A 306 2.76 -3.68 -15.40
CA ALA A 306 3.15 -2.30 -15.71
C ALA A 306 4.50 -1.91 -15.08
N TYR A 307 4.81 -2.41 -13.88
CA TYR A 307 6.12 -2.23 -13.25
C TYR A 307 7.22 -2.98 -14.00
N TYR A 308 6.97 -4.22 -14.43
CA TYR A 308 7.91 -4.98 -15.25
C TYR A 308 8.25 -4.23 -16.55
N GLU A 309 7.25 -3.75 -17.28
CA GLU A 309 7.48 -2.98 -18.51
C GLU A 309 8.20 -1.66 -18.24
N ALA A 310 7.83 -0.94 -17.17
CA ALA A 310 8.49 0.30 -16.78
C ALA A 310 9.99 0.09 -16.52
N LEU A 311 10.38 -1.04 -15.90
CA LEU A 311 11.80 -1.37 -15.74
C LEU A 311 12.49 -1.65 -17.07
N LYS A 312 11.83 -2.41 -17.96
CA LYS A 312 12.34 -2.76 -19.29
C LYS A 312 12.52 -1.55 -20.20
N GLU A 313 11.67 -0.54 -20.07
CA GLU A 313 11.68 0.70 -20.85
C GLU A 313 12.58 1.79 -20.24
N SER A 314 12.97 1.65 -18.98
CA SER A 314 13.84 2.60 -18.28
C SER A 314 15.32 2.42 -18.61
N GLU A 315 16.15 3.36 -18.13
CA GLU A 315 17.62 3.29 -18.21
C GLU A 315 18.24 2.32 -17.17
N TRP A 316 17.44 1.55 -16.43
CA TRP A 316 17.96 0.61 -15.44
C TRP A 316 18.65 -0.58 -16.12
N ASN A 317 19.95 -0.74 -15.84
CA ASN A 317 20.81 -1.74 -16.49
C ASN A 317 20.81 -3.12 -15.81
N GLY A 318 19.75 -3.46 -15.08
CA GLY A 318 19.63 -4.74 -14.38
C GLY A 318 18.81 -5.79 -15.13
N GLU A 319 18.70 -6.98 -14.53
CA GLU A 319 17.90 -8.08 -15.04
C GLU A 319 16.56 -8.14 -14.31
N VAL A 320 15.44 -8.02 -15.05
CA VAL A 320 14.09 -8.24 -14.48
C VAL A 320 13.48 -9.52 -15.03
N GLU A 321 12.90 -10.31 -14.14
CA GLU A 321 12.06 -11.46 -14.44
C GLU A 321 10.67 -11.26 -13.81
N ILE A 322 9.62 -11.63 -14.54
CA ILE A 322 8.26 -11.72 -14.01
C ILE A 322 7.73 -13.15 -14.12
N VAL A 323 7.10 -13.63 -13.05
CA VAL A 323 6.49 -14.95 -12.96
C VAL A 323 5.01 -14.76 -12.66
N GLU A 324 4.16 -15.20 -13.57
CA GLU A 324 2.71 -15.21 -13.37
C GLU A 324 2.24 -16.61 -12.97
N THR A 325 1.44 -16.68 -11.90
CA THR A 325 0.79 -17.92 -11.47
C THR A 325 -0.66 -17.97 -11.95
N GLU A 326 -0.95 -18.88 -12.88
CA GLU A 326 -2.28 -19.10 -13.43
C GLU A 326 -3.27 -19.58 -12.34
N GLY A 327 -4.52 -19.14 -12.42
CA GLY A 327 -5.63 -19.63 -11.60
C GLY A 327 -5.64 -19.17 -10.14
N GLU A 328 -4.58 -18.50 -9.66
CA GLU A 328 -4.41 -18.11 -8.27
C GLU A 328 -4.77 -16.64 -8.00
N GLY A 329 -5.13 -16.36 -6.76
CA GLY A 329 -5.45 -15.02 -6.27
C GLY A 329 -4.31 -14.37 -5.47
N HIS A 330 -4.61 -13.19 -4.94
CA HIS A 330 -3.67 -12.44 -4.10
C HIS A 330 -3.18 -13.29 -2.93
N VAL A 331 -1.86 -13.29 -2.73
CA VAL A 331 -1.12 -13.98 -1.64
C VAL A 331 -1.47 -15.46 -1.42
N PHE A 332 -1.87 -16.18 -2.46
CA PHE A 332 -2.25 -17.61 -2.37
C PHE A 332 -1.20 -18.47 -1.64
N HIS A 333 0.09 -18.20 -1.85
CA HIS A 333 1.20 -18.92 -1.22
C HIS A 333 1.28 -18.78 0.31
N LEU A 334 0.64 -17.76 0.90
CA LEU A 334 0.51 -17.62 2.36
C LEU A 334 -0.79 -18.26 2.88
N ALA A 335 -1.82 -18.37 2.04
CA ALA A 335 -3.11 -18.94 2.39
C ALA A 335 -3.05 -20.48 2.38
N ASP A 336 -2.51 -21.06 1.30
CA ASP A 336 -2.22 -22.49 1.17
C ASP A 336 -0.75 -22.71 0.78
N PRO A 337 0.17 -22.70 1.77
CA PRO A 337 1.61 -22.86 1.54
C PRO A 337 1.99 -24.28 1.06
N THR A 338 1.06 -25.24 1.12
CA THR A 338 1.30 -26.63 0.73
C THR A 338 0.86 -26.95 -0.69
N SER A 339 0.10 -26.06 -1.33
CA SER A 339 -0.28 -26.22 -2.74
C SER A 339 0.93 -26.32 -3.66
N GLU A 340 0.80 -27.07 -4.76
CA GLU A 340 1.85 -27.24 -5.76
C GLU A 340 2.37 -25.88 -6.28
N LYS A 341 1.45 -24.95 -6.54
CA LYS A 341 1.79 -23.61 -7.01
C LYS A 341 2.51 -22.77 -5.95
N ALA A 342 2.15 -22.91 -4.67
CA ALA A 342 2.86 -22.22 -3.59
C ALA A 342 4.28 -22.74 -3.46
N LEU A 343 4.45 -24.06 -3.55
CA LEU A 343 5.77 -24.70 -3.55
C LEU A 343 6.60 -24.28 -4.77
N ALA A 344 6.00 -24.14 -5.95
CA ALA A 344 6.67 -23.65 -7.15
C ALA A 344 7.16 -22.18 -6.99
N LEU A 345 6.31 -21.30 -6.46
CA LEU A 345 6.68 -19.92 -6.12
C LEU A 345 7.84 -19.89 -5.12
N MET A 346 7.73 -20.66 -4.03
CA MET A 346 8.77 -20.77 -3.01
C MET A 346 10.09 -21.27 -3.59
N LYS A 347 10.06 -22.30 -4.45
CA LYS A 347 11.25 -22.84 -5.12
C LYS A 347 11.94 -21.77 -5.99
N LYS A 348 11.16 -20.97 -6.73
CA LYS A 348 11.70 -19.88 -7.55
C LYS A 348 12.32 -18.78 -6.70
N LEU A 349 11.65 -18.37 -5.61
CA LEU A 349 12.17 -17.39 -4.65
C LEU A 349 13.47 -17.88 -3.99
N VAL A 350 13.49 -19.11 -3.50
CA VAL A 350 14.70 -19.72 -2.90
C VAL A 350 15.84 -19.79 -3.90
N SER A 351 15.57 -20.15 -5.15
CA SER A 351 16.58 -20.16 -6.22
C SER A 351 17.17 -18.77 -6.45
N PHE A 352 16.33 -17.73 -6.48
CA PHE A 352 16.76 -16.33 -6.61
C PHE A 352 17.71 -15.90 -5.48
N LEU A 353 17.35 -16.20 -4.23
CA LEU A 353 18.16 -15.84 -3.05
C LEU A 353 19.50 -16.60 -2.96
N LYS A 354 19.62 -17.75 -3.65
CA LYS A 354 20.86 -18.52 -3.73
C LYS A 354 21.83 -18.06 -4.81
N GLN A 355 21.40 -17.17 -5.71
CA GLN A 355 22.27 -16.67 -6.78
C GLN A 355 23.47 -15.92 -6.18
N LYS A 356 24.67 -16.21 -6.69
CA LYS A 356 25.92 -15.64 -6.19
C LYS A 356 26.11 -14.20 -6.62
#